data_AF-A0A927U6N2-F1
#
_entry.id   AF-A0A927U6N2-F1
#
_cell.length_a   1.000
_cell.length_b   1.000
_cell.length_c   1.000
_cell.angle_alpha   90.00
_cell.angle_beta   90.00
_cell.angle_gamma   90.00
#
_symmetry.space_group_name_H-M   'P 1'
#
loop_
_entity.id
_entity.type
_entity.pdbx_description
1 polymer ?
#
loop_
_entity_poly.entity_id
_entity_poly.type
_entity_poly.pdbx_seq_one_letter_code
_entity_poly.pdbx_strand_id
1 'polypeptide(L)'
;MEHKKRESRAIINIGTSLMVVILIGLAFAVIAALTISSSHNNYSLSKKLADHTDEYYAASNEAYDRIAKTDWADQEFQIDINDNQVLNVQVSDGQISKWQVENTSDWEADSSQPVITIMD
;
A
#
# COMPACT_ATOMS: atom_id res chain seq x y z
N MET A 1 -25.14 -38.90 -51.63
CA MET A 1 -24.03 -38.90 -50.65
C MET A 1 -24.52 -38.14 -49.44
N GLU A 2 -24.98 -38.84 -48.41
CA GLU A 2 -25.57 -38.20 -47.23
C GLU A 2 -24.55 -38.28 -46.09
N HIS A 3 -23.95 -37.14 -45.74
CA HIS A 3 -23.01 -37.06 -44.63
C HIS A 3 -23.81 -37.10 -43.32
N LYS A 4 -23.89 -38.28 -42.71
CA LYS A 4 -24.48 -38.48 -41.39
C LYS A 4 -23.65 -37.70 -40.35
N LYS A 5 -24.15 -36.54 -39.96
CA LYS A 5 -23.62 -35.68 -38.90
C LYS A 5 -23.46 -36.52 -37.62
N ARG A 6 -22.22 -36.80 -37.22
CA ARG A 6 -21.92 -37.42 -35.93
C ARG A 6 -22.27 -36.41 -34.85
N GLU A 7 -23.44 -36.56 -34.24
CA GLU A 7 -23.74 -35.88 -32.98
C GLU A 7 -22.79 -36.42 -31.92
N SER A 8 -21.77 -35.63 -31.59
CA SER A 8 -20.99 -35.79 -30.36
C SER A 8 -21.91 -35.46 -29.20
N ARG A 9 -22.76 -36.42 -28.80
CA ARG A 9 -23.40 -36.36 -27.49
C ARG A 9 -22.31 -36.60 -26.48
N ALA A 10 -21.84 -35.51 -25.86
CA ALA A 10 -21.06 -35.60 -24.64
C ALA A 10 -21.89 -36.45 -23.67
N ILE A 11 -21.42 -37.67 -23.40
CA ILE A 11 -22.02 -38.53 -22.39
C ILE A 11 -21.62 -37.88 -21.06
N ILE A 12 -22.42 -36.89 -20.63
CA ILE A 12 -22.33 -36.34 -19.29
C ILE A 12 -22.85 -37.45 -18.38
N ASN A 13 -21.93 -38.31 -17.94
CA ASN A 13 -22.21 -39.24 -16.86
C ASN A 13 -22.67 -38.38 -15.67
N ILE A 14 -23.82 -38.66 -15.09
CA ILE A 14 -24.40 -37.91 -13.97
C ILE A 14 -23.37 -37.59 -12.87
N GLY A 15 -22.37 -38.45 -12.66
CA GLY A 15 -21.24 -38.23 -11.75
C GLY A 15 -20.28 -37.09 -12.13
N THR A 16 -20.04 -36.80 -13.41
CA THR A 16 -19.16 -35.68 -13.82
C THR A 16 -19.84 -34.32 -13.63
N SER A 17 -21.17 -34.26 -13.81
CA SER A 17 -21.96 -33.05 -13.50
C SER A 17 -21.91 -32.71 -12.00
N LEU A 18 -22.06 -33.71 -11.13
CA LEU A 18 -21.95 -33.52 -9.68
C LEU A 18 -20.55 -33.08 -9.26
N MET A 19 -19.50 -33.65 -9.87
CA MET A 19 -18.11 -33.25 -9.59
C MET A 19 -17.87 -31.77 -9.93
N VAL A 20 -18.37 -31.30 -11.08
CA VAL A 20 -18.22 -29.89 -11.48
C VAL A 20 -18.94 -28.95 -10.51
N VAL A 21 -20.14 -29.30 -10.05
CA VAL A 21 -20.89 -28.49 -9.07
C VAL A 21 -20.13 -28.36 -7.75
N ILE A 22 -19.55 -29.45 -7.24
CA ILE A 22 -18.77 -29.43 -6.00
C ILE A 22 -17.52 -28.56 -6.17
N LEU A 23 -16.79 -28.70 -7.29
CA LEU A 23 -15.61 -27.87 -7.56
C LEU A 23 -15.95 -26.39 -7.65
N ILE A 24 -17.04 -26.03 -8.31
CA ILE A 24 -17.51 -24.64 -8.40
C ILE A 24 -17.90 -24.13 -7.00
N GLY A 25 -18.59 -24.93 -6.20
CA GLY A 25 -18.93 -24.57 -4.81
C GLY A 25 -17.70 -24.30 -3.94
N LEU A 26 -16.68 -25.15 -4.04
CA LEU A 26 -15.41 -24.95 -3.34
C LEU A 26 -14.65 -23.72 -3.86
N ALA A 27 -14.63 -23.50 -5.18
CA ALA A 27 -14.02 -22.31 -5.78
C ALA A 27 -14.70 -21.03 -5.29
N PHE A 28 -16.03 -20.99 -5.23
CA PHE A 28 -16.76 -19.84 -4.67
C PHE A 28 -16.44 -19.61 -3.20
N ALA A 29 -16.34 -20.67 -2.39
CA ALA A 29 -15.96 -20.55 -0.99
C ALA A 29 -14.57 -19.94 -0.81
N VAL A 30 -13.58 -20.37 -1.61
CA VAL A 30 -12.23 -19.81 -1.60
C VAL A 30 -12.22 -18.36 -2.07
N ILE A 31 -12.90 -18.04 -3.17
CA ILE A 31 -13.02 -16.66 -3.68
C ILE A 31 -13.62 -15.76 -2.60
N ALA A 32 -14.72 -16.17 -1.97
CA ALA A 32 -15.37 -15.38 -0.92
C ALA A 32 -14.42 -15.14 0.27
N ALA A 33 -13.69 -16.17 0.74
CA ALA A 33 -12.72 -16.03 1.82
C ALA A 33 -11.60 -15.04 1.46
N LEU A 34 -11.05 -15.14 0.25
CA LEU A 34 -10.03 -14.21 -0.25
C LEU A 34 -10.56 -12.78 -0.38
N THR A 35 -11.79 -12.61 -0.88
CA THR A 35 -12.43 -11.29 -0.99
C THR A 35 -12.61 -10.65 0.37
N ILE A 36 -13.07 -11.38 1.39
CA ILE A 36 -13.25 -10.86 2.75
C ILE A 36 -11.89 -10.46 3.36
N SER A 37 -10.89 -11.36 3.27
CA SER A 37 -9.55 -11.10 3.79
C SER A 37 -8.90 -9.88 3.11
N SER A 38 -8.98 -9.83 1.78
CA SER A 38 -8.46 -8.71 0.99
C SER A 38 -9.20 -7.41 1.31
N SER A 39 -10.52 -7.42 1.42
CA SER A 39 -11.32 -6.23 1.78
C SER A 39 -10.96 -5.70 3.15
N HIS A 40 -10.72 -6.57 4.13
CA HIS A 40 -10.31 -6.16 5.47
C HIS A 40 -8.90 -5.53 5.46
N ASN A 41 -7.94 -6.18 4.82
CA ASN A 41 -6.58 -5.66 4.69
C ASN A 41 -6.56 -4.32 3.93
N ASN A 42 -7.31 -4.25 2.82
CA ASN A 42 -7.43 -3.05 2.00
C ASN A 42 -8.06 -1.91 2.80
N TYR A 43 -9.12 -2.18 3.57
CA TYR A 43 -9.73 -1.19 4.45
C TYR A 43 -8.74 -0.66 5.50
N SER A 44 -8.03 -1.57 6.19
CA SER A 44 -6.99 -1.20 7.16
C SER A 44 -5.91 -0.32 6.53
N LEU A 45 -5.43 -0.69 5.33
CA LEU A 45 -4.43 0.09 4.60
C LEU A 45 -4.97 1.46 4.18
N SER A 46 -6.16 1.52 3.58
CA SER A 46 -6.80 2.77 3.18
C SER A 46 -7.00 3.71 4.37
N LYS A 47 -7.37 3.18 5.53
CA LYS A 47 -7.51 3.97 6.74
C LYS A 47 -6.16 4.56 7.17
N LYS A 48 -5.10 3.75 7.27
CA LYS A 48 -3.76 4.24 7.63
C LYS A 48 -3.25 5.31 6.66
N LEU A 49 -3.53 5.16 5.37
CA LEU A 49 -3.17 6.15 4.36
C LEU A 49 -3.95 7.46 4.52
N ALA A 50 -5.24 7.39 4.85
CA ALA A 50 -6.04 8.57 5.14
C ALA A 50 -5.51 9.30 6.38
N ASP A 51 -5.28 8.58 7.47
CA ASP A 51 -4.73 9.12 8.72
C ASP A 51 -3.37 9.78 8.46
N HIS A 52 -2.47 9.11 7.74
CA HIS A 52 -1.14 9.65 7.34
C HIS A 52 -1.24 10.90 6.48
N THR A 53 -2.20 10.93 5.55
CA THR A 53 -2.42 12.08 4.69
C THR A 53 -2.89 13.29 5.51
N ASP A 54 -3.80 13.08 6.45
CA ASP A 54 -4.30 14.12 7.34
C ASP A 54 -3.18 14.68 8.24
N GLU A 55 -2.36 13.80 8.82
CA GLU A 55 -1.17 14.16 9.62
C GLU A 55 -0.17 14.99 8.80
N TYR A 56 0.14 14.55 7.58
CA TYR A 56 1.05 15.26 6.68
C TYR A 56 0.55 16.67 6.36
N TYR A 57 -0.74 16.81 6.03
CA TYR A 57 -1.31 18.12 5.73
C TYR A 57 -1.41 19.03 6.95
N ALA A 58 -1.62 18.47 8.15
CA ALA A 58 -1.54 19.23 9.39
C ALA A 58 -0.14 19.83 9.60
N ALA A 59 0.91 19.00 9.50
CA ALA A 59 2.30 19.45 9.61
C ALA A 59 2.69 20.46 8.51
N SER A 60 2.25 20.22 7.28
CA SER A 60 2.43 21.12 6.13
C SER A 60 1.82 22.51 6.39
N ASN A 61 0.56 22.55 6.84
CA ASN A 61 -0.12 23.80 7.15
C ASN A 61 0.58 24.55 8.28
N GLU A 62 1.05 23.83 9.30
CA GLU A 62 1.82 24.44 10.38
C GLU A 62 3.15 25.03 9.87
N ALA A 63 3.84 24.34 8.97
CA ALA A 63 5.06 24.87 8.35
C ALA A 63 4.78 26.17 7.60
N TYR A 64 3.73 26.20 6.78
CA TYR A 64 3.33 27.42 6.07
C TYR A 64 2.97 28.57 7.01
N ASP A 65 2.23 28.30 8.09
CA ASP A 65 1.89 29.32 9.09
C ASP A 65 3.14 29.88 9.79
N ARG A 66 4.12 29.02 10.12
CA ARG A 66 5.41 29.46 10.67
C ARG A 66 6.21 30.31 9.68
N ILE A 67 6.25 29.94 8.40
CA ILE A 67 6.92 30.72 7.34
C ILE A 67 6.23 32.08 7.12
N ALA A 68 4.91 32.10 7.09
CA ALA A 68 4.14 33.32 6.90
C ALA A 68 4.33 34.29 8.08
N LYS A 69 4.41 33.76 9.32
CA LYS A 69 4.67 34.57 10.52
C LYS A 69 6.06 35.22 10.54
N THR A 70 7.04 34.62 9.88
CA THR A 70 8.40 35.17 9.78
C THR A 70 8.65 35.93 8.49
N ASP A 71 7.60 36.24 7.72
CA ASP A 71 7.67 36.98 6.46
C ASP A 71 8.69 36.39 5.47
N TRP A 72 8.70 35.05 5.35
CA TRP A 72 9.62 34.32 4.46
C TRP A 72 11.11 34.56 4.74
N ALA A 73 11.46 34.94 5.97
CA ALA A 73 12.84 35.04 6.41
C ALA A 73 13.56 33.68 6.32
N ASP A 74 14.88 33.73 6.15
CA ASP A 74 15.73 32.55 6.10
C ASP A 74 15.63 31.77 7.43
N GLN A 75 15.16 30.53 7.36
CA GLN A 75 14.95 29.69 8.54
C GLN A 75 14.99 28.20 8.18
N GLU A 76 15.41 27.39 9.15
CA GLU A 76 15.40 25.93 9.06
C GLU A 76 14.75 25.37 10.31
N PHE A 77 13.75 24.52 10.13
CA PHE A 77 13.03 23.90 11.23
C PHE A 77 12.44 22.56 10.81
N GLN A 78 12.00 21.81 11.81
CA GLN A 78 11.34 20.51 11.65
C GLN A 78 9.97 20.56 12.31
N ILE A 79 9.01 19.83 11.72
CA ILE A 79 7.68 19.63 12.29
C ILE A 79 7.39 18.14 12.31
N ASP A 80 6.99 17.62 13.46
CA ASP A 80 6.60 16.23 13.61
C ASP A 80 5.30 15.95 12.81
N ILE A 81 5.33 14.95 11.93
CA ILE A 81 4.13 14.46 11.23
C ILE A 81 3.46 13.38 12.09
N ASN A 82 4.28 12.44 12.59
CA ASN A 82 3.88 11.37 13.50
C ASN A 82 5.11 10.86 14.27
N ASP A 83 4.95 9.79 15.05
CA ASP A 83 5.98 9.22 15.92
C ASP A 83 7.27 8.78 15.19
N ASN A 84 7.23 8.60 13.86
CA ASN A 84 8.36 8.10 13.07
C ASN A 84 8.71 8.99 11.88
N GLN A 85 8.08 10.14 11.72
CA GLN A 85 8.31 11.00 10.55
C GLN A 85 8.27 12.47 10.90
N VAL A 86 9.21 13.22 10.33
CA VAL A 86 9.30 14.67 10.47
C VAL A 86 9.36 15.34 9.10
N LEU A 87 8.75 16.51 9.00
CA LEU A 87 8.83 17.39 7.85
C LEU A 87 9.98 18.39 8.07
N ASN A 88 11.05 18.24 7.29
CA ASN A 88 12.16 19.19 7.23
C ASN A 88 11.83 20.33 6.28
N VAL A 89 11.87 21.56 6.80
CA VAL A 89 11.56 22.77 6.05
C VAL A 89 12.73 23.75 6.14
N GLN A 90 13.20 24.20 4.98
CA GLN A 90 14.21 25.25 4.88
C GLN A 90 13.70 26.33 3.92
N VAL A 91 13.77 27.58 4.37
CA VAL A 91 13.47 28.77 3.59
C VAL A 91 14.75 29.56 3.44
N SER A 92 15.04 29.98 2.22
CA SER A 92 16.19 30.83 1.90
C SER A 92 15.83 31.73 0.72
N ASP A 93 16.22 33.01 0.77
CA ASP A 93 15.99 33.97 -0.32
C ASP A 93 14.49 34.13 -0.67
N GLY A 94 13.63 34.10 0.36
CA GLY A 94 12.18 34.25 0.19
C GLY A 94 11.47 33.07 -0.50
N GLN A 95 12.13 31.91 -0.60
CA GLN A 95 11.58 30.70 -1.22
C GLN A 95 11.89 29.45 -0.39
N ILE A 96 11.06 28.41 -0.54
CA ILE A 96 11.27 27.12 0.12
C ILE A 96 12.37 26.36 -0.62
N SER A 97 13.53 26.20 0.01
CA SER A 97 14.68 25.48 -0.54
C SER A 97 14.64 23.98 -0.22
N LYS A 98 14.02 23.59 0.90
CA LYS A 98 13.87 22.19 1.31
C LYS A 98 12.47 21.92 1.86
N TRP A 99 11.83 20.88 1.32
CA TRP A 99 10.55 20.39 1.79
C TRP A 99 10.55 18.86 1.69
N GLN A 100 11.04 18.20 2.73
CA GLN A 100 11.27 16.76 2.68
C GLN A 100 10.78 16.08 3.95
N VAL A 101 10.06 14.97 3.77
CA VAL A 101 9.73 14.07 4.87
C VAL A 101 10.92 13.16 5.14
N GLU A 102 11.36 13.10 6.39
CA GLU A 102 12.42 12.22 6.87
C GLU A 102 11.84 11.24 7.88
N ASN A 103 12.26 9.98 7.80
CA ASN A 103 11.87 8.95 8.75
C ASN A 103 12.85 8.96 9.92
N THR A 104 12.32 9.07 11.14
CA THR A 104 13.10 9.14 12.39
C THR A 104 13.22 7.79 13.08
N SER A 105 12.70 6.70 12.51
CA SER A 105 12.87 5.36 13.06
C SER A 105 14.31 4.88 12.90
N ASP A 106 14.91 4.44 14.01
CA ASP A 106 16.18 3.73 13.98
C ASP A 106 16.03 2.41 13.20
N TRP A 107 16.91 2.20 12.22
CA TRP A 107 16.92 0.96 11.46
C TRP A 107 17.52 -0.17 12.31
N GLU A 108 16.66 -1.04 12.82
CA GLU A 108 17.09 -2.28 13.47
C GLU A 108 17.35 -3.36 12.40
N ALA A 109 18.62 -3.63 12.12
CA ALA A 109 19.03 -4.72 11.25
C ALA A 109 18.58 -6.06 11.84
N ASP A 110 17.76 -6.84 11.12
CA ASP A 110 17.60 -8.25 11.42
C ASP A 110 18.94 -8.97 11.18
N SER A 111 19.70 -9.11 12.27
CA SER A 111 21.06 -9.64 12.28
C SER A 111 21.12 -11.15 12.01
N SER A 112 19.99 -11.77 11.67
CA SER A 112 19.92 -13.17 11.23
C SER A 112 20.30 -13.37 9.76
N GLN A 113 20.40 -12.29 8.97
CA GLN A 113 20.78 -12.40 7.57
C GLN A 113 22.30 -12.57 7.39
N PRO A 114 22.76 -13.57 6.62
CA PRO A 114 24.19 -13.76 6.36
C PRO A 114 24.72 -12.61 5.48
N VAL A 115 25.75 -11.91 5.98
CA VAL A 115 26.49 -10.92 5.21
C VAL A 115 27.29 -11.64 4.12
N ILE A 116 26.95 -11.38 2.85
CA ILE A 116 27.75 -11.88 1.72
C ILE A 116 28.95 -10.96 1.56
N THR A 117 30.07 -11.33 2.18
CA THR A 117 31.35 -10.69 1.90
C THR A 117 31.82 -11.16 0.52
N ILE A 118 31.80 -10.27 -0.46
CA ILE A 118 32.43 -10.52 -1.76
C ILE A 118 33.93 -10.40 -1.52
N MET A 119 34.66 -11.51 -1.58
CA MET A 119 36.13 -11.50 -1.55
C MET A 119 36.63 -10.94 -2.88
N ASP A 120 37.48 -9.91 -2.81
CA ASP A 120 38.23 -9.32 -3.95
C ASP A 120 39.23 -10.33 -4.54
#